data_AF-L8FTX4-F1
#
_entry.id   AF-L8FTX4-F1
#
_cell.length_a   1.000
_cell.length_b   1.000
_cell.length_c   1.000
_cell.angle_alpha   90.00
_cell.angle_beta   90.00
_cell.angle_gamma   90.00
#
_symmetry.space_group_name_H-M   'P 1'
#
loop_
_entity.id
_entity.type
_entity.pdbx_description
1 polymer ?
#
loop_
_entity_poly.entity_id
_entity_poly.type
_entity_poly.pdbx_seq_one_letter_code
_entity_poly.pdbx_strand_id
1 'polypeptide(L)'
;MIFTYLNPGIWPISCNTALEKLCTYSQPTQPTEPTTPTLPQPITPIPSTFQGVEQGLQQWKERVPEAFSSPSRQSYSNWLTGAARVLAAGQLQELDLRAVQQQVKDSKKKRGGRDRLQCGGELRASEAHELQAQKAELQTQKLAATEARKLSQAQTRAQKQLRRAGIEARKWERLRKKSIAQLTKSGLTIPPELEDPITDPEAESGSQYESATEGGSGRGSESEHENEEVVIS
;
A
#
# COMPACT_ATOMS: atom_id res chain seq x y z
N MET A 1 73.65 14.36 -59.03
CA MET A 1 72.77 14.96 -60.05
C MET A 1 71.35 14.47 -59.80
N ILE A 2 70.48 15.40 -59.39
CA ILE A 2 69.02 15.58 -59.67
C ILE A 2 68.26 14.31 -60.16
N PHE A 3 67.16 13.82 -59.59
CA PHE A 3 65.87 14.46 -59.21
C PHE A 3 65.19 13.63 -58.09
N THR A 4 64.85 14.18 -56.92
CA THR A 4 63.54 14.73 -56.49
C THR A 4 62.30 13.83 -56.66
N TYR A 5 61.77 13.40 -55.50
CA TYR A 5 60.36 13.30 -55.06
C TYR A 5 59.27 12.73 -55.99
N LEU A 6 58.54 11.70 -55.52
CA LEU A 6 57.07 11.64 -55.53
C LEU A 6 56.51 10.50 -54.62
N ASN A 7 55.71 10.89 -53.61
CA ASN A 7 54.68 10.15 -52.84
C ASN A 7 55.01 8.83 -52.09
N PRO A 8 55.22 8.86 -50.76
CA PRO A 8 55.09 7.66 -49.93
C PRO A 8 53.64 7.51 -49.44
N GLY A 9 52.88 6.58 -50.02
CA GLY A 9 51.61 6.14 -49.40
C GLY A 9 50.51 5.62 -50.33
N ILE A 10 50.68 5.63 -51.65
CA ILE A 10 49.67 5.15 -52.60
C ILE A 10 50.08 3.77 -53.12
N TRP A 11 49.38 2.75 -52.62
CA TRP A 11 49.02 1.46 -53.23
C TRP A 11 50.07 0.61 -53.98
N PRO A 12 50.09 -0.73 -53.80
CA PRO A 12 51.01 -1.58 -54.55
C PRO A 12 50.74 -1.50 -56.06
N ILE A 13 51.78 -1.12 -56.81
CA ILE A 13 51.78 -0.90 -58.28
C ILE A 13 51.67 -2.24 -59.05
N SER A 14 51.76 -3.38 -58.37
CA SER A 14 51.68 -4.71 -58.96
C SER A 14 50.35 -5.40 -58.60
N CYS A 15 49.52 -5.64 -59.60
CA CYS A 15 48.21 -6.32 -59.47
C CYS A 15 48.33 -7.70 -58.80
N ASN A 16 49.41 -8.45 -59.07
CA ASN A 16 49.65 -9.75 -58.43
C ASN A 16 49.83 -9.64 -56.92
N THR A 17 50.52 -8.58 -56.45
CA THR A 17 50.75 -8.35 -55.03
C THR A 17 49.49 -7.87 -54.33
N ALA A 18 48.63 -7.12 -55.04
CA ALA A 18 47.30 -6.77 -54.53
C ALA A 18 46.40 -8.00 -54.39
N LEU A 19 46.44 -8.93 -55.34
CA LEU A 19 45.66 -10.18 -55.29
C LEU A 19 46.14 -11.13 -54.18
N GLU A 20 47.45 -11.27 -53.97
CA GLU A 20 47.99 -12.04 -52.83
C GLU A 20 47.55 -11.45 -51.48
N LYS A 21 47.58 -10.12 -51.35
CA LYS A 21 47.09 -9.44 -50.15
C LYS A 21 45.58 -9.65 -49.95
N LEU A 22 44.78 -9.57 -51.01
CA LEU A 22 43.35 -9.88 -50.94
C LEU A 22 43.07 -11.32 -50.51
N CYS A 23 43.81 -12.30 -51.04
CA CYS A 23 43.70 -13.70 -50.61
C CYS A 23 44.09 -13.89 -49.14
N THR A 24 45.04 -13.12 -48.62
CA THR A 24 45.46 -13.17 -47.22
C THR A 24 44.38 -12.65 -46.26
N TYR A 25 43.61 -11.65 -46.67
CA TYR A 25 42.48 -11.13 -45.87
C TYR A 25 41.14 -11.83 -46.14
N SER A 26 41.03 -12.61 -47.23
CA SER A 26 39.81 -13.31 -47.62
C SER A 26 39.73 -14.75 -47.09
N GLN A 27 40.70 -15.22 -46.31
CA GLN A 27 40.57 -16.51 -45.62
C GLN A 27 39.58 -16.35 -44.45
N PRO A 28 38.47 -17.11 -44.42
CA PRO A 28 37.56 -17.06 -43.29
C PRO A 28 38.21 -17.79 -42.11
N THR A 29 38.72 -17.02 -41.16
CA THR A 29 38.96 -17.56 -39.81
C THR A 29 37.61 -18.04 -39.29
N GLN A 30 37.60 -19.30 -38.86
CA GLN A 30 36.43 -20.12 -38.53
C GLN A 30 35.40 -19.43 -37.61
N PRO A 31 34.11 -19.80 -37.71
CA PRO A 31 33.04 -19.15 -36.96
C PRO A 31 33.09 -19.54 -35.48
N THR A 32 33.62 -18.66 -34.64
CA THR A 32 33.23 -18.67 -33.23
C THR A 32 31.85 -18.01 -33.16
N GLU A 33 30.90 -18.74 -32.59
CA GLU A 33 29.48 -18.43 -32.42
C GLU A 33 29.14 -16.94 -32.25
N PRO A 34 27.98 -16.46 -32.71
CA PRO A 34 27.49 -15.15 -32.30
C PRO A 34 27.15 -15.24 -30.81
N THR A 35 28.13 -14.93 -29.96
CA THR A 35 27.84 -14.47 -28.61
C THR A 35 27.16 -13.13 -28.79
N THR A 36 25.83 -13.15 -28.85
CA THR A 36 24.98 -12.00 -28.57
C THR A 36 25.63 -11.27 -27.39
N PRO A 37 26.01 -9.98 -27.50
CA PRO A 37 26.48 -9.26 -26.34
C PRO A 37 25.31 -9.14 -25.39
N THR A 38 25.21 -10.07 -24.45
CA THR A 38 24.36 -9.92 -23.28
C THR A 38 24.94 -8.75 -22.53
N LEU A 39 24.34 -7.57 -22.77
CA LEU A 39 24.54 -6.38 -21.95
C LEU A 39 24.50 -6.85 -20.49
N PRO A 40 25.58 -6.64 -19.70
CA PRO A 40 25.55 -7.00 -18.30
C PRO A 40 24.36 -6.28 -17.69
N GLN A 41 23.40 -7.03 -17.16
CA GLN A 41 22.31 -6.45 -16.39
C GLN A 41 22.96 -5.58 -15.30
N PRO A 42 22.44 -4.37 -15.06
CA PRO A 42 23.01 -3.49 -14.04
C PRO A 42 23.03 -4.26 -12.70
N ILE A 43 24.23 -4.59 -12.24
CA ILE A 43 24.48 -5.39 -11.02
C ILE A 43 23.99 -4.63 -9.77
N THR A 44 23.74 -3.31 -9.90
CA THR A 44 23.24 -2.45 -8.83
C THR A 44 21.76 -2.09 -9.07
N PRO A 45 20.85 -2.42 -8.14
CA PRO A 45 19.46 -1.98 -8.23
C PRO A 45 19.39 -0.45 -8.22
N ILE A 46 18.41 0.11 -8.94
CA ILE A 46 18.13 1.55 -8.90
C ILE A 46 17.78 1.91 -7.46
N PRO A 47 18.53 2.82 -6.81
CA PRO A 47 18.24 3.19 -5.44
C PRO A 47 16.86 3.87 -5.36
N SER A 48 15.97 3.34 -4.54
CA SER A 48 14.63 3.89 -4.30
C SER A 48 14.56 4.77 -3.05
N THR A 49 15.67 4.86 -2.29
CA THR A 49 15.77 5.63 -1.04
C THR A 49 16.96 6.57 -1.12
N PHE A 50 16.86 7.73 -0.44
CA PHE A 50 17.96 8.70 -0.38
C PHE A 50 19.25 8.08 0.20
N GLN A 51 19.12 7.22 1.22
CA GLN A 51 20.26 6.49 1.81
C GLN A 51 20.95 5.56 0.80
N GLY A 52 20.18 4.90 -0.07
CA GLY A 52 20.74 4.05 -1.13
C GLY A 52 21.52 4.86 -2.17
N VAL A 53 21.06 6.08 -2.48
CA VAL A 53 21.77 6.99 -3.38
C VAL A 53 23.08 7.48 -2.74
N GLU A 54 23.07 7.86 -1.46
CA GLU A 54 24.27 8.32 -0.73
C GLU A 54 25.34 7.23 -0.63
N GLN A 55 24.94 6.00 -0.27
CA GLN A 55 25.85 4.86 -0.21
C GLN A 55 26.45 4.56 -1.58
N GLY A 56 25.62 4.62 -2.64
CA GLY A 56 26.09 4.47 -4.01
C GLY A 56 27.09 5.56 -4.40
N LEU A 57 26.80 6.83 -4.12
CA LEU A 57 27.71 7.94 -4.39
C LEU A 57 29.04 7.77 -3.66
N GLN A 58 29.03 7.32 -2.41
CA GLN A 58 30.25 7.07 -1.64
C GLN A 58 31.05 5.89 -2.21
N GLN A 59 30.40 4.81 -2.60
CA GLN A 59 31.04 3.66 -3.24
C GLN A 59 31.70 4.01 -4.57
N TRP A 60 31.04 4.82 -5.40
CA TRP A 60 31.58 5.24 -6.70
C TRP A 60 32.66 6.33 -6.57
N LYS A 61 32.59 7.16 -5.53
CA LYS A 61 33.63 8.14 -5.20
C LYS A 61 35.00 7.50 -4.98
N GLU A 62 35.05 6.29 -4.44
CA GLU A 62 36.31 5.55 -4.20
C GLU A 62 36.78 4.76 -5.43
N ARG A 63 35.85 4.22 -6.24
CA ARG A 63 36.18 3.31 -7.35
C ARG A 63 36.53 3.98 -8.67
N VAL A 64 35.95 5.15 -8.95
CA VAL A 64 35.99 5.79 -10.28
C VAL A 64 37.21 6.70 -10.53
N PRO A 65 37.81 7.40 -9.54
CA PRO A 65 38.88 8.37 -9.81
C PRO A 65 40.13 7.79 -10.47
N GLU A 66 40.38 6.48 -10.31
CA GLU A 66 41.61 5.82 -10.76
C GLU A 66 41.70 5.71 -12.29
N ALA A 67 40.55 5.65 -12.98
CA ALA A 67 40.48 5.50 -14.44
C ALA A 67 40.44 6.84 -15.21
N PHE A 68 40.36 7.98 -14.52
CA PHE A 68 40.18 9.30 -15.16
C PHE A 68 41.44 10.18 -15.13
N SER A 69 41.62 10.97 -16.19
CA SER A 69 42.66 12.00 -16.28
C SER A 69 42.41 13.17 -15.33
N SER A 70 43.44 13.98 -15.04
CA SER A 70 43.37 15.01 -14.00
C SER A 70 42.21 16.02 -14.15
N PRO A 71 41.91 16.57 -15.35
CA PRO A 71 40.80 17.52 -15.50
C PRO A 71 39.42 16.87 -15.33
N SER A 72 39.24 15.66 -15.87
CA SER A 72 37.97 14.92 -15.77
C SER A 72 37.71 14.41 -14.35
N ARG A 73 38.76 14.03 -13.62
CA ARG A 73 38.69 13.70 -12.18
C ARG A 73 38.16 14.87 -11.35
N GLN A 74 38.63 16.09 -11.63
CA GLN A 74 38.19 17.30 -10.92
C GLN A 74 36.72 17.67 -11.24
N SER A 75 36.33 17.56 -12.51
CA SER A 75 34.93 17.76 -12.92
C SER A 75 34.01 16.75 -12.24
N TYR A 76 34.43 15.48 -12.17
CA TYR A 76 33.69 14.41 -11.51
C TYR A 76 33.56 14.63 -10.00
N SER A 77 34.63 15.01 -9.30
CA SER A 77 34.58 15.30 -7.86
C SER A 77 33.67 16.50 -7.54
N ASN A 78 33.68 17.52 -8.38
CA ASN A 78 32.79 18.67 -8.26
C ASN A 78 31.32 18.27 -8.45
N TRP A 79 31.04 17.44 -9.46
CA TRP A 79 29.70 16.91 -9.69
C TRP A 79 29.20 16.04 -8.53
N LEU A 80 30.03 15.12 -8.02
CA LEU A 80 29.69 14.30 -6.84
C LEU A 80 29.37 15.17 -5.62
N THR A 81 30.17 16.19 -5.37
CA THR A 81 29.95 17.12 -4.25
C THR A 81 28.66 17.92 -4.42
N GLY A 82 28.37 18.37 -5.65
CA GLY A 82 27.12 19.04 -5.98
C GLY A 82 25.90 18.14 -5.81
N ALA A 83 25.98 16.90 -6.31
CA ALA A 83 24.93 15.90 -6.19
C ALA A 83 24.62 15.56 -4.72
N ALA A 84 25.65 15.38 -3.89
CA ALA A 84 25.49 15.16 -2.45
C ALA A 84 24.78 16.34 -1.76
N ARG A 85 25.11 17.59 -2.12
CA ARG A 85 24.43 18.78 -1.58
C ARG A 85 22.96 18.84 -1.98
N VAL A 86 22.64 18.54 -3.24
CA VAL A 86 21.25 18.53 -3.73
C VAL A 86 20.43 17.42 -3.05
N LEU A 87 21.04 16.25 -2.83
CA LEU A 87 20.39 15.15 -2.10
C LEU A 87 20.10 15.51 -0.64
N ALA A 88 21.07 16.11 0.06
CA ALA A 88 20.87 16.58 1.43
C ALA A 88 19.75 17.63 1.53
N ALA A 89 19.68 18.55 0.57
CA ALA A 89 18.58 19.51 0.49
C ALA A 89 17.22 18.84 0.23
N GLY A 90 17.19 17.81 -0.63
CA GLY A 90 16.00 17.02 -0.90
C GLY A 90 15.49 16.26 0.34
N GLN A 91 16.39 15.67 1.12
CA GLN A 91 16.05 15.02 2.39
C GLN A 91 15.46 16.02 3.40
N LEU A 92 16.08 17.20 3.54
CA LEU A 92 15.56 18.24 4.43
C LEU A 92 14.15 18.68 4.02
N GLN A 93 13.92 18.88 2.72
CA GLN A 93 12.59 19.23 2.21
C GLN A 93 11.54 18.14 2.48
N GLU A 94 11.90 16.86 2.38
CA GLU A 94 10.99 15.77 2.72
C GLU A 94 10.63 15.78 4.21
N LEU A 95 11.61 16.04 5.09
CA LEU A 95 11.37 16.17 6.53
C LEU A 95 10.47 17.36 6.84
N ASP A 96 10.70 18.51 6.21
CA ASP A 96 9.85 19.70 6.37
C ASP A 96 8.42 19.44 5.91
N LEU A 97 8.24 18.78 4.76
CA LEU A 97 6.92 18.38 4.29
C LEU A 97 6.21 17.46 5.29
N ARG A 98 6.92 16.48 5.86
CA ARG A 98 6.37 15.60 6.89
C ARG A 98 6.01 16.38 8.16
N ALA A 99 6.85 17.29 8.61
CA ALA A 99 6.60 18.13 9.78
C ALA A 99 5.35 19.02 9.58
N VAL A 100 5.23 19.68 8.43
CA VAL A 100 4.05 20.49 8.08
C VAL A 100 2.79 19.63 8.01
N GLN A 101 2.84 18.47 7.36
CA GLN A 101 1.71 17.54 7.32
C GLN A 101 1.29 17.09 8.72
N GLN A 102 2.26 16.80 9.59
CA GLN A 102 2.00 16.41 10.97
C GLN A 102 1.38 17.56 11.76
N GLN A 103 1.90 18.78 11.64
CA GLN A 103 1.35 19.97 12.27
C GLN A 103 -0.10 20.25 11.81
N VAL A 104 -0.40 20.06 10.52
CA VAL A 104 -1.76 20.17 9.99
C VAL A 104 -2.68 19.09 10.56
N LYS A 105 -2.20 17.86 10.73
CA LYS A 105 -2.98 16.80 11.39
C LYS A 105 -3.24 17.16 12.86
N ASP A 106 -2.25 17.68 13.55
CA ASP A 106 -2.36 18.02 14.97
C ASP A 106 -3.15 19.31 15.22
N SER A 107 -3.20 20.25 14.27
CA SER A 107 -4.08 21.42 14.34
C SER A 107 -5.55 21.06 14.08
N LYS A 108 -5.80 20.04 13.24
CA LYS A 108 -7.15 19.48 13.02
C LYS A 108 -7.67 18.74 14.24
N LYS A 109 -6.79 18.18 15.08
CA LYS A 109 -7.19 17.69 16.39
C LYS A 109 -7.56 18.92 17.23
N LYS A 110 -8.85 19.05 17.58
CA LYS A 110 -9.26 20.06 18.57
C LYS A 110 -8.35 19.90 19.78
N ARG A 111 -7.52 20.90 20.07
CA ARG A 111 -6.72 20.93 21.30
C ARG A 111 -7.72 20.70 22.42
N GLY A 112 -7.60 19.55 23.09
CA GLY A 112 -8.52 19.17 24.16
C GLY A 112 -8.63 20.36 25.09
N GLY A 113 -9.83 20.96 25.16
CA GLY A 113 -10.05 22.08 26.05
C GLY A 113 -9.58 21.64 27.42
N ARG A 114 -8.73 22.45 28.06
CA ARG A 114 -8.30 22.25 29.45
C ARG A 114 -9.54 21.81 30.23
N ASP A 115 -9.50 20.65 30.88
CA ASP A 115 -10.69 20.02 31.45
C ASP A 115 -11.29 20.93 32.51
N ARG A 116 -12.27 21.74 32.09
CA ARG A 116 -12.89 22.78 32.91
C ARG A 116 -14.05 22.14 33.64
N LEU A 117 -14.01 22.21 34.96
CA LEU A 117 -15.11 21.73 35.80
C LEU A 117 -16.35 22.62 35.64
N GLN A 118 -16.15 23.94 35.62
CA GLN A 118 -17.20 24.95 35.50
C GLN A 118 -16.68 26.19 34.74
N CYS A 119 -17.59 26.95 34.13
CA CYS A 119 -17.30 28.24 33.53
C CYS A 119 -17.76 29.37 34.47
N GLY A 120 -16.83 29.98 35.21
CA GLY A 120 -17.10 31.11 36.12
C GLY A 120 -17.77 30.71 37.44
N GLY A 121 -17.77 31.63 38.42
CA GLY A 121 -18.32 31.44 39.76
C GLY A 121 -17.33 30.88 40.79
N GLU A 122 -17.63 31.09 42.07
CA GLU A 122 -16.92 30.44 43.18
C GLU A 122 -17.37 28.99 43.29
N LEU A 123 -16.42 28.06 43.30
CA LEU A 123 -16.68 26.63 43.45
C LEU A 123 -16.02 26.16 44.74
N ARG A 124 -16.81 25.53 45.62
CA ARG A 124 -16.26 24.97 46.86
C ARG A 124 -15.44 23.72 46.54
N ALA A 125 -14.35 23.50 47.26
CA ALA A 125 -13.46 22.35 47.01
C ALA A 125 -14.18 20.99 47.08
N SER A 126 -15.15 20.83 48.00
CA SER A 126 -15.97 19.63 48.10
C SER A 126 -16.79 19.37 46.84
N GLU A 127 -17.47 20.40 46.33
CA GLU A 127 -18.29 20.34 45.12
C GLU A 127 -17.43 20.08 43.87
N ALA A 128 -16.20 20.62 43.83
CA ALA A 128 -15.26 20.35 42.75
C ALA A 128 -14.88 18.86 42.67
N HIS A 129 -14.67 18.21 43.81
CA HIS A 129 -14.37 16.77 43.86
C HIS A 129 -15.57 15.92 43.44
N GLU A 130 -16.78 16.28 43.85
CA GLU A 130 -18.01 15.60 43.42
C GLU A 130 -18.22 15.71 41.90
N LEU A 131 -18.03 16.91 41.33
CA LEU A 131 -18.13 17.11 39.88
C LEU A 131 -17.07 16.33 39.09
N GLN A 132 -15.86 16.22 39.62
CA GLN A 132 -14.81 15.38 39.03
C GLN A 132 -15.22 13.90 39.02
N ALA A 133 -15.71 13.39 40.16
CA ALA A 133 -16.17 12.02 40.29
C ALA A 133 -17.31 11.71 39.31
N GLN A 134 -18.33 12.55 39.25
CA GLN A 134 -19.45 12.40 38.31
C GLN A 134 -19.01 12.40 36.84
N LYS A 135 -18.08 13.29 36.47
CA LYS A 135 -17.53 13.30 35.10
C LYS A 135 -16.74 12.03 34.79
N ALA A 136 -15.95 11.55 35.74
CA ALA A 136 -15.20 10.31 35.58
C ALA A 136 -16.14 9.11 35.41
N GLU A 137 -17.16 8.99 36.25
CA GLU A 137 -18.20 7.95 36.16
C GLU A 137 -18.96 8.02 34.83
N LEU A 138 -19.33 9.21 34.38
CA LEU A 138 -20.02 9.38 33.10
C LEU A 138 -19.10 8.99 31.92
N GLN A 139 -17.81 9.29 32.01
CA GLN A 139 -16.83 8.87 31.00
C GLN A 139 -16.65 7.35 30.98
N THR A 140 -16.53 6.70 32.14
CA THR A 140 -16.43 5.23 32.21
C THR A 140 -17.69 4.57 31.64
N GLN A 141 -18.88 5.10 31.96
CA GLN A 141 -20.14 4.64 31.37
C GLN A 141 -20.17 4.81 29.85
N LYS A 142 -19.71 5.96 29.33
CA LYS A 142 -19.61 6.19 27.88
C LYS A 142 -18.69 5.19 27.20
N LEU A 143 -17.52 4.93 27.80
CA LEU A 143 -16.57 3.95 27.27
C LEU A 143 -17.21 2.55 27.25
N ALA A 144 -17.77 2.12 28.37
CA ALA A 144 -18.49 0.85 28.47
C ALA A 144 -19.63 0.73 27.46
N ALA A 145 -20.44 1.78 27.28
CA ALA A 145 -21.52 1.80 26.28
C ALA A 145 -20.99 1.71 24.84
N THR A 146 -19.86 2.35 24.53
CA THR A 146 -19.25 2.22 23.20
C THR A 146 -18.69 0.82 22.94
N GLU A 147 -18.12 0.19 23.96
CA GLU A 147 -17.64 -1.19 23.87
C GLU A 147 -18.79 -2.17 23.69
N ALA A 148 -19.83 -2.07 24.52
CA ALA A 148 -21.06 -2.87 24.39
C ALA A 148 -21.71 -2.71 23.00
N ARG A 149 -21.75 -1.48 22.48
CA ARG A 149 -22.27 -1.22 21.13
C ARG A 149 -21.43 -1.91 20.05
N LYS A 150 -20.10 -1.88 20.15
CA LYS A 150 -19.22 -2.56 19.19
C LYS A 150 -19.42 -4.07 19.23
N LEU A 151 -19.55 -4.66 20.42
CA LEU A 151 -19.81 -6.09 20.61
C LEU A 151 -21.15 -6.49 19.99
N SER A 152 -22.23 -5.77 20.30
CA SER A 152 -23.56 -6.01 19.73
C SER A 152 -23.57 -5.88 18.19
N GLN A 153 -22.86 -4.88 17.64
CA GLN A 153 -22.72 -4.73 16.20
C GLN A 153 -21.96 -5.91 15.57
N ALA A 154 -20.88 -6.37 16.20
CA ALA A 154 -20.12 -7.53 15.73
C ALA A 154 -21.00 -8.80 15.72
N GLN A 155 -21.73 -9.05 16.81
CA GLN A 155 -22.65 -10.17 16.92
C GLN A 155 -23.73 -10.12 15.84
N THR A 156 -24.37 -8.96 15.65
CA THR A 156 -25.40 -8.77 14.63
C THR A 156 -24.84 -8.98 13.22
N ARG A 157 -23.61 -8.53 12.94
CA ARG A 157 -22.94 -8.74 11.66
C ARG A 157 -22.66 -10.22 11.41
N ALA A 158 -22.16 -10.94 12.41
CA ALA A 158 -21.91 -12.38 12.34
C ALA A 158 -23.23 -13.15 12.08
N GLN A 159 -24.31 -12.81 12.80
CA GLN A 159 -25.62 -13.44 12.59
C GLN A 159 -26.15 -13.22 11.17
N LYS A 160 -26.00 -12.00 10.63
CA LYS A 160 -26.37 -11.70 9.24
C LYS A 160 -25.55 -12.49 8.22
N GLN A 161 -24.25 -12.71 8.50
CA GLN A 161 -23.39 -13.53 7.64
C GLN A 161 -23.81 -14.99 7.67
N LEU A 162 -24.04 -15.56 8.85
CA LEU A 162 -24.55 -16.93 9.01
C LEU A 162 -25.86 -17.13 8.26
N ARG A 163 -26.83 -16.21 8.43
CA ARG A 163 -28.11 -16.27 7.71
C ARG A 163 -27.94 -16.22 6.19
N ARG A 164 -27.02 -15.39 5.68
CA ARG A 164 -26.74 -15.33 4.23
C ARG A 164 -26.15 -16.66 3.74
N ALA A 165 -25.15 -17.18 4.44
CA ALA A 165 -24.53 -18.45 4.13
C ALA A 165 -25.54 -19.61 4.17
N GLY A 166 -26.45 -19.63 5.16
CA GLY A 166 -27.49 -20.64 5.24
C GLY A 166 -28.54 -20.56 4.13
N ILE A 167 -28.89 -19.35 3.67
CA ILE A 167 -29.75 -19.17 2.49
C ILE A 167 -29.04 -19.71 1.23
N GLU A 168 -27.74 -19.43 1.07
CA GLU A 168 -26.96 -19.93 -0.06
C GLU A 168 -26.83 -21.46 -0.02
N ALA A 169 -26.47 -22.04 1.12
CA ALA A 169 -26.40 -23.49 1.32
C ALA A 169 -27.71 -24.18 0.94
N ARG A 170 -28.86 -23.65 1.38
CA ARG A 170 -30.18 -24.17 0.98
C ARG A 170 -30.46 -24.07 -0.52
N LYS A 171 -29.98 -23.03 -1.20
CA LYS A 171 -30.09 -22.93 -2.67
C LYS A 171 -29.22 -23.97 -3.36
N TRP A 172 -27.97 -24.13 -2.93
CA TRP A 172 -27.06 -25.13 -3.47
C TRP A 172 -27.59 -26.55 -3.25
N GLU A 173 -28.11 -26.86 -2.07
CA GLU A 173 -28.67 -28.18 -1.78
C GLU A 173 -29.91 -28.47 -2.65
N ARG A 174 -30.75 -27.46 -2.93
CA ARG A 174 -31.87 -27.62 -3.89
C ARG A 174 -31.37 -27.90 -5.30
N LEU A 175 -30.28 -27.27 -5.75
CA LEU A 175 -29.69 -27.51 -7.06
C LEU A 175 -29.08 -28.91 -7.15
N ARG A 176 -28.32 -29.32 -6.12
CA ARG A 176 -27.78 -30.66 -5.96
C ARG A 176 -28.88 -31.74 -6.04
N LYS A 177 -29.95 -31.58 -5.27
CA LYS A 177 -31.08 -32.55 -5.31
C LYS A 177 -31.74 -32.62 -6.68
N LYS A 178 -31.84 -31.50 -7.40
CA LYS A 178 -32.37 -31.47 -8.77
C LYS A 178 -31.46 -32.20 -9.76
N SER A 179 -30.14 -32.02 -9.69
CA SER A 179 -29.20 -32.70 -10.59
C SER A 179 -29.15 -34.21 -10.31
N ILE A 180 -29.15 -34.62 -9.04
CA ILE A 180 -29.24 -36.03 -8.64
C ILE A 180 -30.51 -36.65 -9.21
N ALA A 181 -31.68 -36.01 -9.03
CA ALA A 181 -32.93 -36.52 -9.55
C ALA A 181 -32.93 -36.69 -11.09
N GLN A 182 -32.27 -35.78 -11.82
CA GLN A 182 -32.10 -35.90 -13.27
C GLN A 182 -31.20 -37.07 -13.66
N LEU A 183 -30.06 -37.26 -12.98
CA LEU A 183 -29.12 -38.36 -13.22
C LEU A 183 -29.76 -39.72 -12.93
N THR A 184 -30.48 -39.83 -11.81
CA THR A 184 -31.25 -41.02 -11.47
C THR A 184 -32.31 -41.31 -12.53
N LYS A 185 -33.01 -40.28 -13.01
CA LYS A 185 -34.02 -40.43 -14.08
C LYS A 185 -33.40 -40.89 -15.41
N SER A 186 -32.19 -40.45 -15.74
CA SER A 186 -31.46 -40.88 -16.94
C SER A 186 -30.67 -42.18 -16.74
N GLY A 187 -30.75 -42.82 -15.57
CA GLY A 187 -30.02 -44.06 -15.26
C GLY A 187 -28.50 -43.90 -15.19
N LEU A 188 -28.00 -42.67 -15.01
CA LEU A 188 -26.58 -42.37 -14.92
C LEU A 188 -26.10 -42.47 -13.47
N THR A 189 -24.87 -42.91 -13.27
CA THR A 189 -24.23 -42.95 -11.95
C THR A 189 -24.02 -41.55 -11.39
N ILE A 190 -24.31 -41.36 -10.10
CA ILE A 190 -24.15 -40.07 -9.43
C ILE A 190 -22.65 -39.79 -9.24
N PRO A 191 -22.14 -38.62 -9.66
CA PRO A 191 -20.76 -38.23 -9.40
C PRO A 191 -20.48 -38.07 -7.90
N PRO A 192 -19.26 -38.40 -7.42
CA PRO A 192 -18.90 -38.32 -6.01
C PRO A 192 -19.02 -36.89 -5.44
N GLU A 193 -18.85 -35.85 -6.25
CA GLU A 193 -19.01 -34.44 -5.83
C GLU A 193 -20.44 -34.08 -5.40
N LEU A 194 -21.44 -34.83 -5.85
CA LEU A 194 -22.84 -34.63 -5.49
C LEU A 194 -23.29 -35.65 -4.44
N GLU A 195 -22.42 -36.49 -3.91
CA GLU A 195 -22.78 -37.56 -2.97
C GLU A 195 -22.99 -37.02 -1.54
N ASP A 196 -22.22 -36.00 -1.16
CA ASP A 196 -22.29 -35.38 0.17
C ASP A 196 -23.38 -34.30 0.27
N PRO A 197 -24.23 -34.33 1.32
CA PRO A 197 -25.19 -33.27 1.60
C PRO A 197 -24.50 -31.94 1.94
N ILE A 198 -25.03 -30.84 1.41
CA ILE A 198 -24.56 -29.50 1.76
C ILE A 198 -25.17 -29.10 3.10
N THR A 199 -24.32 -28.96 4.11
CA THR A 199 -24.72 -28.58 5.46
C THR A 199 -25.09 -27.10 5.54
N ASP A 200 -26.19 -26.80 6.24
CA ASP A 200 -26.65 -25.42 6.47
C ASP A 200 -25.98 -24.84 7.73
N PRO A 201 -25.05 -23.87 7.60
CA PRO A 201 -24.33 -23.31 8.73
C PRO A 201 -25.25 -22.54 9.70
N GLU A 202 -26.42 -22.06 9.25
CA GLU A 202 -27.41 -21.41 10.11
C GLU A 202 -28.09 -22.45 11.02
N ALA A 203 -28.37 -23.65 10.49
CA ALA A 203 -29.02 -24.73 11.24
C ALA A 203 -28.11 -25.38 12.28
N GLU A 204 -26.81 -25.51 11.98
CA GLU A 204 -25.82 -26.01 12.94
C GLU A 204 -25.56 -25.02 14.09
N SER A 205 -25.77 -23.73 13.84
CA SER A 205 -25.61 -22.66 14.84
C SER A 205 -26.80 -22.56 15.82
N GLY A 206 -27.81 -23.42 15.68
CA GLY A 206 -29.05 -23.37 16.45
C GLY A 206 -28.92 -23.89 17.89
N SER A 207 -28.64 -23.01 18.87
CA SER A 207 -28.97 -23.30 20.28
C SER A 207 -29.05 -22.13 21.28
N GLN A 208 -28.94 -20.83 20.91
CA GLN A 208 -28.76 -19.79 21.96
C GLN A 208 -29.56 -18.49 21.88
N TYR A 209 -30.60 -18.35 21.04
CA TYR A 209 -31.38 -17.10 21.04
C TYR A 209 -32.89 -17.24 20.80
N GLU A 210 -33.53 -18.34 21.21
CA GLU A 210 -34.97 -18.30 21.46
C GLU A 210 -35.26 -17.71 22.84
N SER A 211 -35.20 -16.38 22.97
CA SER A 211 -35.92 -15.60 23.99
C SER A 211 -35.64 -14.11 23.82
N ALA A 212 -36.69 -13.29 23.93
CA ALA A 212 -36.69 -11.82 23.86
C ALA A 212 -36.78 -11.19 22.46
N THR A 213 -37.89 -11.41 21.75
CA THR A 213 -38.47 -10.33 20.91
C THR A 213 -39.99 -10.37 21.02
N GLU A 214 -40.49 -10.17 22.23
CA GLU A 214 -41.86 -9.70 22.46
C GLU A 214 -41.73 -8.27 23.00
N GLY A 215 -42.03 -7.29 22.16
CA GLY A 215 -41.80 -5.88 22.45
C GLY A 215 -41.97 -5.02 21.21
N GLY A 216 -43.16 -5.07 20.62
CA GLY A 216 -43.55 -4.16 19.55
C GLY A 216 -43.55 -2.71 20.07
N SER A 217 -42.64 -1.89 19.55
CA SER A 217 -42.61 -0.45 19.82
C SER A 217 -42.99 0.29 18.55
N GLY A 218 -44.29 0.51 18.37
CA GLY A 218 -44.82 1.47 17.42
C GLY A 218 -45.37 2.68 18.16
N ARG A 219 -44.75 3.84 18.00
CA ARG A 219 -45.44 5.15 17.88
C ARG A 219 -44.43 6.26 17.61
N GLY A 220 -44.63 6.96 16.50
CA GLY A 220 -43.98 8.23 16.23
C GLY A 220 -44.51 9.29 17.20
N SER A 221 -43.62 10.18 17.62
CA SER A 221 -43.97 11.43 18.27
C SER A 221 -43.56 12.55 17.33
N GLU A 222 -44.54 13.03 16.58
CA GLU A 222 -44.59 14.40 16.07
C GLU A 222 -44.76 15.31 17.29
N SER A 223 -43.86 16.28 17.46
CA SER A 223 -44.01 17.36 18.43
C SER A 223 -44.25 18.65 17.66
N GLU A 224 -45.53 19.02 17.60
CA GLU A 224 -46.00 20.35 17.19
C GLU A 224 -45.57 21.37 18.26
N HIS A 225 -44.96 22.46 17.81
CA HIS A 225 -44.60 23.59 18.66
C HIS A 225 -45.76 24.59 18.61
N GLU A 226 -46.57 24.63 19.68
CA GLU A 226 -47.55 25.69 19.90
C GLU A 226 -46.91 26.85 20.68
N ASN A 227 -47.19 28.05 20.20
CA ASN A 227 -46.74 29.32 20.75
C ASN A 227 -47.63 29.70 21.94
N GLU A 228 -47.03 30.10 23.06
CA GLU A 228 -47.77 30.73 24.16
C GLU A 228 -47.21 32.14 24.39
N GLU A 229 -47.98 33.13 23.93
CA GLU A 229 -47.89 34.52 24.38
C GLU A 229 -48.16 34.56 25.89
N VAL A 230 -47.21 35.09 26.66
CA VAL A 230 -47.47 35.51 28.05
C VAL A 230 -47.30 37.01 28.13
N VAL A 231 -48.45 37.68 28.21
CA VAL A 231 -48.63 39.06 28.63
C VAL A 231 -48.31 39.15 30.13
N ILE A 232 -47.49 40.13 30.53
CA ILE A 232 -47.43 40.58 31.94
C ILE A 232 -47.58 42.10 31.95
N SER A 233 -48.54 42.54 32.77
CA SER A 233 -48.96 43.92 33.04
C SER A 233 -47.97 44.74 33.84
#